data_AF-A0A1A9W6U0-F1
#
_entry.id   AF-A0A1A9W6U0-F1
#
_cell.length_a   1.000
_cell.length_b   1.000
_cell.length_c   1.000
_cell.angle_alpha   90.00
_cell.angle_beta   90.00
_cell.angle_gamma   90.00
#
_symmetry.space_group_name_H-M   'P 1'
#
loop_
_entity.id
_entity.type
_entity.pdbx_description
1 polymer ?
#
loop_
_entity_poly.entity_id
_entity_poly.type
_entity_poly.pdbx_seq_one_letter_code
_entity_poly.pdbx_strand_id
1 'polypeptide(L)'
;MAYFSMWFNRQTPKMQDTVRKLVKEGRLQFAGGAWTANDEAAVHYQSVIDQFTLEDDRKRLTLFNDRAQGGSSSAEGILELMLHRRLLHDDLRGLGEPLNETTVARGKIYMVLNSSDKDKVVDERLLQQEIHLPVWLFFSRSFQNTNSIVNANFSSLPRGIEVLTLEPFTNRESLLRLENMFDQSSVTFNLKPFLKSLKAEKIRETTIDGNMSLKDMKRLKFQKDGYLGTDMEYLTANHKPLEEKLKTNNKKFEITMEPMEIRTFIITHKNFDYEKIS
;
A
#
# COMPACT_ATOMS: atom_id res chain seq x y z
N MET A 1 -8.70 -11.93 -31.53
CA MET A 1 -7.96 -12.81 -32.46
C MET A 1 -8.39 -14.27 -32.41
N ALA A 2 -8.76 -14.85 -31.26
CA ALA A 2 -9.25 -16.23 -31.17
C ALA A 2 -10.48 -16.49 -32.07
N TYR A 3 -11.52 -15.65 -31.95
CA TYR A 3 -12.75 -15.77 -32.73
C TYR A 3 -12.55 -15.54 -34.23
N PHE A 4 -11.70 -14.59 -34.63
CA PHE A 4 -11.35 -14.38 -36.04
C PHE A 4 -10.57 -15.57 -36.60
N SER A 5 -9.61 -16.13 -35.86
CA SER A 5 -8.86 -17.33 -36.26
C SER A 5 -9.80 -18.53 -36.46
N MET A 6 -10.70 -18.77 -35.50
CA MET A 6 -11.73 -19.82 -35.62
C MET A 6 -12.66 -19.60 -36.81
N TRP A 7 -13.16 -18.38 -37.01
CA TRP A 7 -14.01 -18.04 -38.15
C TRP A 7 -13.27 -18.21 -39.48
N PHE A 8 -12.05 -17.69 -39.60
CA PHE A 8 -11.23 -17.72 -40.81
C PHE A 8 -10.92 -19.15 -41.25
N ASN A 9 -10.56 -20.02 -40.30
CA ASN A 9 -10.28 -21.43 -40.55
C ASN A 9 -11.52 -22.23 -41.00
N ARG A 10 -12.73 -21.73 -40.72
CA ARG A 10 -14.01 -22.31 -41.16
C ARG A 10 -14.51 -21.75 -42.51
N GLN A 11 -13.85 -20.72 -43.06
CA GLN A 11 -14.25 -20.12 -44.32
C GLN A 11 -13.75 -20.91 -45.53
N THR A 12 -14.41 -20.71 -46.68
CA THR A 12 -13.97 -21.28 -47.96
C THR A 12 -12.64 -20.66 -48.43
N PRO A 13 -11.84 -21.36 -49.25
CA PRO A 13 -10.56 -20.83 -49.77
C PRO A 13 -10.72 -19.47 -50.47
N LYS A 14 -11.80 -19.30 -51.25
CA LYS A 14 -12.12 -18.05 -51.94
C LYS A 14 -12.33 -16.88 -50.97
N MET A 15 -13.01 -17.11 -49.85
CA MET A 15 -13.25 -16.10 -48.83
C MET A 15 -11.95 -15.77 -48.07
N GLN A 16 -11.14 -16.78 -47.75
CA GLN A 16 -9.82 -16.57 -47.13
C GLN A 16 -8.91 -15.71 -48.01
N ASP A 17 -8.87 -15.97 -49.33
CA ASP A 17 -8.09 -15.20 -50.29
C ASP A 17 -8.60 -13.76 -50.42
N THR A 18 -9.91 -13.57 -50.39
CA THR A 18 -10.53 -12.24 -50.40
C THR A 18 -10.14 -11.44 -49.17
N VAL A 19 -10.19 -12.06 -47.98
CA VAL A 19 -9.78 -11.43 -46.72
C VAL A 19 -8.29 -11.09 -46.72
N ARG A 20 -7.42 -12.00 -47.18
CA ARG A 20 -5.97 -11.72 -47.34
C ARG A 20 -5.71 -10.55 -48.29
N LYS A 21 -6.43 -10.49 -49.41
CA LYS A 21 -6.33 -9.38 -50.37
C LYS A 21 -6.75 -8.06 -49.74
N LEU A 22 -7.86 -8.02 -49.00
CA LEU A 22 -8.35 -6.81 -48.32
C LEU A 22 -7.37 -6.31 -47.25
N VAL A 23 -6.73 -7.22 -46.50
CA VAL A 23 -5.68 -6.85 -45.53
C VAL A 23 -4.46 -6.28 -46.24
N LYS A 24 -4.00 -6.91 -47.33
CA LYS A 24 -2.83 -6.45 -48.11
C LYS A 24 -3.07 -5.10 -48.78
N GLU A 25 -4.30 -4.83 -49.21
CA GLU A 25 -4.73 -3.56 -49.79
C GLU A 25 -5.02 -2.47 -48.73
N GLY A 26 -4.91 -2.78 -47.43
CA GLY A 26 -5.23 -1.84 -46.34
C GLY A 26 -6.72 -1.52 -46.20
N ARG A 27 -7.59 -2.26 -46.91
CA ARG A 27 -9.06 -2.09 -46.89
C ARG A 27 -9.73 -2.80 -45.72
N LEU A 28 -8.99 -3.69 -45.06
CA LEU A 28 -9.38 -4.36 -43.82
C LEU A 28 -8.20 -4.28 -42.84
N GLN A 29 -8.40 -3.56 -41.74
CA GLN A 29 -7.40 -3.44 -40.68
C GLN A 29 -7.96 -4.00 -39.37
N PHE A 30 -7.11 -4.69 -38.61
CA PHE A 30 -7.43 -5.09 -37.24
C PHE A 30 -7.08 -3.94 -36.29
N ALA A 31 -8.10 -3.23 -35.80
CA ALA A 31 -7.91 -2.12 -34.86
C ALA A 31 -7.56 -2.58 -33.42
N GLY A 32 -7.59 -3.89 -33.14
CA GLY A 32 -7.22 -4.47 -31.86
C GLY A 32 -6.72 -5.91 -31.98
N GLY A 33 -5.65 -6.24 -31.25
CA GLY A 33 -4.98 -7.55 -31.25
C GLY A 33 -5.38 -8.47 -30.09
N ALA A 34 -6.36 -8.08 -29.26
CA ALA A 34 -6.75 -8.85 -28.09
C ALA A 34 -7.32 -10.23 -28.47
N TRP A 35 -7.01 -11.25 -27.66
CA TRP A 35 -7.48 -12.62 -27.90
C TRP A 35 -8.95 -12.83 -27.52
N THR A 36 -9.55 -11.91 -26.79
CA THR A 36 -10.94 -11.94 -26.27
C THR A 36 -11.83 -10.87 -26.94
N ALA A 37 -13.16 -11.05 -26.86
CA ALA A 37 -14.14 -10.09 -27.37
C ALA A 37 -14.23 -8.86 -26.44
N ASN A 38 -14.50 -7.68 -27.00
CA ASN A 38 -14.68 -6.43 -26.23
C ASN A 38 -15.97 -6.41 -25.38
N ASP A 39 -16.89 -7.34 -25.64
CA ASP A 39 -18.22 -7.46 -25.00
C ASP A 39 -18.21 -8.33 -23.72
N GLU A 40 -17.23 -9.24 -23.58
CA GLU A 40 -17.08 -10.11 -22.39
C GLU A 40 -16.19 -9.50 -21.29
N ALA A 41 -15.63 -8.31 -21.51
CA ALA A 41 -14.81 -7.64 -20.52
C ALA A 41 -15.69 -6.66 -19.74
N ALA A 42 -15.90 -6.91 -18.45
CA ALA A 42 -16.14 -5.83 -17.51
C ALA A 42 -14.86 -4.97 -17.48
N VAL A 43 -14.66 -4.11 -18.48
CA VAL A 43 -13.40 -3.39 -18.74
C VAL A 43 -12.99 -2.46 -17.60
N HIS A 44 -13.91 -2.20 -16.67
CA HIS A 44 -13.77 -1.16 -15.65
C HIS A 44 -13.85 -1.67 -14.21
N TYR A 45 -13.64 -2.98 -13.96
CA TYR A 45 -13.42 -3.46 -12.60
C TYR A 45 -11.96 -3.28 -12.16
N GLN A 46 -11.77 -2.56 -11.07
CA GLN A 46 -10.47 -2.30 -10.45
C GLN A 46 -10.39 -2.95 -9.07
N SER A 47 -9.17 -3.21 -8.62
CA SER A 47 -8.91 -3.65 -7.26
C SER A 47 -9.07 -2.48 -6.30
N VAL A 48 -10.07 -2.56 -5.44
CA VAL A 48 -10.28 -1.65 -4.31
C VAL A 48 -9.66 -2.31 -3.08
N ILE A 49 -8.63 -1.69 -2.51
CA ILE A 49 -7.89 -2.24 -1.36
C ILE A 49 -8.39 -1.62 -0.06
N ASP A 50 -8.36 -0.30 0.06
CA ASP A 50 -8.73 0.42 1.29
C ASP A 50 -9.86 1.44 1.12
N GLN A 51 -9.91 2.11 -0.04
CA GLN A 51 -10.80 3.23 -0.30
C GLN A 51 -11.27 3.23 -1.76
N PHE A 52 -12.54 3.60 -1.99
CA PHE A 52 -13.07 3.92 -3.31
C PHE A 52 -13.92 5.19 -3.23
N THR A 53 -13.52 6.22 -3.98
CA THR A 53 -14.11 7.57 -3.87
C THR A 53 -14.72 8.01 -5.19
N LEU A 54 -15.89 8.65 -5.10
CA LEU A 54 -16.48 9.48 -6.14
C LEU A 54 -16.59 10.93 -5.65
N GLU A 55 -16.22 11.92 -6.45
CA GLU A 55 -16.23 13.34 -6.07
C GLU A 55 -16.75 14.22 -7.21
N ASP A 56 -17.53 15.25 -6.85
CA ASP A 56 -17.86 16.40 -7.69
C ASP A 56 -17.33 17.70 -7.05
N ASP A 57 -17.61 18.86 -7.66
CA ASP A 57 -17.13 20.16 -7.17
C ASP A 57 -17.58 20.51 -5.73
N ARG A 58 -18.56 19.82 -5.15
CA ARG A 58 -19.16 20.13 -3.84
C ARG A 58 -19.19 18.97 -2.87
N LYS A 59 -19.25 17.73 -3.36
CA LYS A 59 -19.56 16.54 -2.59
C LYS A 59 -18.58 15.44 -2.91
N ARG A 60 -18.25 14.67 -1.87
CA ARG A 60 -17.35 13.53 -1.93
C ARG A 60 -18.01 12.34 -1.24
N LEU A 61 -18.18 11.26 -1.97
CA LEU A 61 -18.68 9.98 -1.46
C LEU A 61 -17.53 8.97 -1.45
N THR A 62 -17.20 8.48 -0.27
CA THR A 62 -16.11 7.53 -0.05
C THR A 62 -16.64 6.24 0.55
N LEU A 63 -16.28 5.10 -0.05
CA LEU A 63 -16.42 3.78 0.54
C LEU A 63 -15.08 3.31 1.11
N PHE A 64 -15.10 2.79 2.35
CA PHE A 64 -13.98 2.07 2.96
C PHE A 64 -14.35 0.60 3.13
N ASN A 65 -13.50 -0.28 2.64
CA ASN A 65 -13.69 -1.73 2.65
C ASN A 65 -12.79 -2.41 3.68
N ASP A 66 -13.29 -3.47 4.31
CA ASP A 66 -12.55 -4.22 5.32
C ASP A 66 -11.57 -5.27 4.73
N ARG A 67 -11.54 -5.41 3.40
CA ARG A 67 -10.72 -6.36 2.63
C ARG A 67 -10.66 -5.96 1.17
N ALA A 68 -9.65 -6.42 0.44
CA ALA A 68 -9.57 -6.22 -1.01
C ALA A 68 -10.81 -6.77 -1.75
N GLN A 69 -11.42 -5.94 -2.60
CA GLN A 69 -12.61 -6.26 -3.39
C GLN A 69 -12.49 -5.69 -4.81
N GLY A 70 -13.29 -6.20 -5.74
CA GLY A 70 -13.43 -5.58 -7.06
C GLY A 70 -14.46 -4.45 -7.01
N GLY A 71 -14.17 -3.29 -7.60
CA GLY A 71 -15.13 -2.19 -7.72
C GLY A 71 -15.09 -1.51 -9.08
N SER A 72 -16.16 -0.81 -9.43
CA SER A 72 -16.29 -0.05 -10.68
C SER A 72 -17.13 1.21 -10.49
N SER A 73 -17.03 2.15 -11.43
CA SER A 73 -17.95 3.26 -11.60
C SER A 73 -18.47 3.22 -13.03
N SER A 74 -19.59 2.52 -13.22
CA SER A 74 -20.13 2.20 -14.55
C SER A 74 -20.87 3.39 -15.21
N ALA A 75 -21.23 4.41 -14.42
CA ALA A 75 -21.78 5.69 -14.89
C ALA A 75 -21.53 6.79 -13.84
N GLU A 76 -21.71 8.04 -14.24
CA GLU A 76 -21.63 9.20 -13.34
C GLU A 76 -22.59 9.03 -12.14
N GLY A 77 -22.12 9.30 -10.93
CA GLY A 77 -22.91 9.12 -9.72
C GLY A 77 -23.01 7.68 -9.21
N ILE A 78 -22.47 6.69 -9.94
CA ILE A 78 -22.56 5.27 -9.57
C ILE A 78 -21.22 4.75 -9.09
N LEU A 79 -21.24 4.06 -7.96
CA LEU A 79 -20.12 3.33 -7.41
C LEU A 79 -20.61 1.93 -7.01
N GLU A 80 -19.97 0.90 -7.56
CA GLU A 80 -20.31 -0.50 -7.29
C GLU A 80 -19.11 -1.26 -6.72
N LEU A 81 -19.39 -2.18 -5.79
CA LEU A 81 -18.40 -3.04 -5.15
C LEU A 81 -18.90 -4.49 -5.15
N MET A 82 -18.07 -5.39 -5.63
CA MET A 82 -18.35 -6.82 -5.66
C MET A 82 -18.17 -7.41 -4.26
N LEU A 83 -19.27 -7.88 -3.69
CA LEU A 83 -19.30 -8.41 -2.33
C LEU A 83 -18.80 -9.85 -2.25
N HIS A 84 -19.22 -10.69 -3.20
CA HIS A 84 -18.86 -12.09 -3.25
C HIS A 84 -19.07 -12.64 -4.67
N ARG A 85 -18.40 -13.75 -4.99
CA ARG A 85 -18.51 -14.43 -6.29
C ARG A 85 -18.66 -15.92 -6.05
N ARG A 86 -19.51 -16.55 -6.88
CA ARG A 86 -19.66 -17.99 -6.95
C ARG A 86 -19.82 -18.38 -8.41
N LEU A 87 -19.00 -19.29 -8.89
CA LEU A 87 -18.97 -19.81 -10.25
C LEU A 87 -19.20 -21.32 -10.20
N LEU A 88 -19.90 -21.87 -11.20
CA LEU A 88 -20.19 -23.31 -11.29
C LEU A 88 -19.23 -24.03 -12.24
N HIS A 89 -18.37 -23.28 -12.93
CA HIS A 89 -17.42 -23.78 -13.92
C HIS A 89 -16.03 -23.17 -13.69
N ASP A 90 -15.00 -23.98 -13.93
CA ASP A 90 -13.60 -23.58 -13.93
C ASP A 90 -13.32 -22.66 -15.13
N ASP A 91 -12.39 -21.73 -14.97
CA ASP A 91 -12.02 -20.76 -16.00
C ASP A 91 -10.91 -21.26 -16.95
N LEU A 92 -10.45 -22.50 -16.77
CA LEU A 92 -9.39 -23.15 -17.53
C LEU A 92 -8.06 -22.37 -17.50
N ARG A 93 -7.76 -21.72 -16.36
CA ARG A 93 -6.47 -21.02 -16.12
C ARG A 93 -5.49 -21.81 -15.26
N GLY A 94 -5.80 -23.07 -14.98
CA GLY A 94 -4.86 -24.04 -14.38
C GLY A 94 -5.20 -24.47 -12.96
N LEU A 95 -6.25 -23.93 -12.36
CA LEU A 95 -6.72 -24.34 -11.04
C LEU A 95 -7.49 -25.68 -11.12
N GLY A 96 -8.33 -25.87 -12.14
CA GLY A 96 -9.02 -27.14 -12.39
C GLY A 96 -10.26 -27.35 -11.51
N GLU A 97 -10.78 -26.29 -10.89
CA GLU A 97 -11.99 -26.31 -10.07
C GLU A 97 -12.74 -24.97 -10.17
N PRO A 98 -14.09 -24.98 -10.07
CA PRO A 98 -14.87 -23.76 -10.03
C PRO A 98 -14.77 -23.06 -8.66
N LEU A 99 -14.85 -21.72 -8.65
CA LEU A 99 -14.99 -20.91 -7.43
C LEU A 99 -16.39 -21.11 -6.81
N ASN A 100 -16.63 -22.24 -6.14
CA ASN A 100 -17.97 -22.69 -5.73
C ASN A 100 -18.11 -22.87 -4.20
N GLU A 101 -17.45 -22.06 -3.39
CA GLU A 101 -17.62 -22.08 -1.94
C GLU A 101 -19.08 -21.73 -1.56
N THR A 102 -19.62 -22.45 -0.56
CA THR A 102 -21.01 -22.29 -0.08
C THR A 102 -21.10 -21.65 1.29
N THR A 103 -19.96 -21.26 1.86
CA THR A 103 -19.87 -20.60 3.16
C THR A 103 -20.29 -19.14 3.07
N VAL A 104 -20.84 -18.61 4.16
CA VAL A 104 -21.25 -17.21 4.22
C VAL A 104 -20.05 -16.33 4.53
N ALA A 105 -19.70 -15.42 3.63
CA ALA A 105 -18.79 -14.32 3.90
C ALA A 105 -19.54 -13.14 4.54
N ARG A 106 -19.03 -12.64 5.67
CA ARG A 106 -19.52 -11.41 6.32
C ARG A 106 -18.40 -10.38 6.33
N GLY A 107 -18.65 -9.23 5.71
CA GLY A 107 -17.74 -8.09 5.71
C GLY A 107 -18.47 -6.80 6.10
N LYS A 108 -17.70 -5.74 6.30
CA LYS A 108 -18.19 -4.38 6.56
C LYS A 108 -17.72 -3.44 5.45
N ILE A 109 -18.62 -2.57 5.03
CA ILE A 109 -18.33 -1.45 4.15
C ILE A 109 -18.81 -0.20 4.88
N TYR A 110 -17.94 0.76 5.03
CA TYR A 110 -18.25 2.04 5.63
C TYR A 110 -18.44 3.06 4.51
N MET A 111 -19.49 3.87 4.62
CA MET A 111 -19.79 4.92 3.65
C MET A 111 -19.70 6.27 4.35
N VAL A 112 -18.97 7.19 3.75
CA VAL A 112 -18.81 8.55 4.24
C VAL A 112 -19.18 9.53 3.11
N LEU A 113 -20.02 10.50 3.45
CA LEU A 113 -20.40 11.58 2.56
C LEU A 113 -19.90 12.91 3.17
N ASN A 114 -19.02 13.58 2.45
CA ASN A 114 -18.35 14.82 2.86
C ASN A 114 -18.51 15.91 1.80
N SER A 115 -18.08 17.13 2.13
CA SER A 115 -17.74 18.15 1.13
C SER A 115 -16.46 17.78 0.38
N SER A 116 -16.26 18.34 -0.81
CA SER A 116 -15.05 18.19 -1.64
C SER A 116 -13.84 19.01 -1.14
N ASP A 117 -13.85 19.43 0.13
CA ASP A 117 -12.77 20.23 0.72
C ASP A 117 -11.51 19.38 0.94
N LYS A 118 -10.33 19.94 0.65
CA LYS A 118 -9.05 19.22 0.79
C LYS A 118 -8.79 18.69 2.21
N ASP A 119 -9.25 19.41 3.23
CA ASP A 119 -9.09 19.00 4.63
C ASP A 119 -9.81 17.67 4.92
N LYS A 120 -10.87 17.35 4.17
CA LYS A 120 -11.61 16.09 4.33
C LYS A 120 -10.86 14.88 3.82
N VAL A 121 -9.97 15.05 2.85
CA VAL A 121 -9.10 13.96 2.35
C VAL A 121 -8.18 13.45 3.46
N VAL A 122 -7.67 14.37 4.30
CA VAL A 122 -6.80 14.03 5.42
C VAL A 122 -7.58 13.30 6.52
N ASP A 123 -8.77 13.79 6.88
CA ASP A 123 -9.64 13.14 7.86
C ASP A 123 -10.05 11.73 7.38
N GLU A 124 -10.35 11.57 6.09
CA GLU A 124 -10.68 10.28 5.47
C GLU A 124 -9.53 9.27 5.54
N ARG A 125 -8.27 9.71 5.35
CA ARG A 125 -7.11 8.82 5.48
C ARG A 125 -6.92 8.34 6.92
N LEU A 126 -7.18 9.20 7.91
CA LEU A 126 -7.11 8.80 9.32
C LEU A 126 -8.24 7.82 9.67
N LEU A 127 -9.45 8.09 9.19
CA LEU A 127 -10.58 7.18 9.34
C LEU A 127 -10.32 5.81 8.69
N GLN A 128 -9.72 5.81 7.50
CA GLN A 128 -9.28 4.59 6.82
C GLN A 128 -8.40 3.76 7.77
N GLN A 129 -7.37 4.36 8.36
CA GLN A 129 -6.49 3.64 9.28
C GLN A 129 -7.20 3.12 10.52
N GLU A 130 -8.09 3.89 11.14
CA GLU A 130 -8.89 3.43 12.28
C GLU A 130 -9.74 2.20 11.92
N ILE A 131 -10.25 2.14 10.68
CA ILE A 131 -11.00 0.99 10.16
C ILE A 131 -10.09 -0.24 9.98
N HIS A 132 -8.88 -0.07 9.43
CA HIS A 132 -7.95 -1.20 9.19
C HIS A 132 -7.17 -1.63 10.43
N LEU A 133 -7.07 -0.79 11.47
CA LEU A 133 -6.37 -1.06 12.72
C LEU A 133 -7.34 -1.04 13.92
N PRO A 134 -8.28 -1.99 14.00
CA PRO A 134 -9.23 -2.03 15.11
C PRO A 134 -8.53 -2.34 16.43
N VAL A 135 -9.09 -1.80 17.53
CA VAL A 135 -8.58 -2.04 18.88
C VAL A 135 -8.66 -3.53 19.23
N TRP A 136 -7.59 -4.05 19.81
CA TRP A 136 -7.55 -5.42 20.31
C TRP A 136 -8.19 -5.50 21.70
N LEU A 137 -9.24 -6.31 21.81
CA LEU A 137 -9.95 -6.54 23.06
C LEU A 137 -9.42 -7.79 23.75
N PHE A 138 -8.96 -7.64 24.99
CA PHE A 138 -8.46 -8.74 25.82
C PHE A 138 -9.43 -9.00 26.97
N PHE A 139 -9.77 -10.26 27.19
CA PHE A 139 -10.70 -10.68 28.24
C PHE A 139 -10.00 -11.66 29.19
N SER A 140 -10.10 -11.42 30.50
CA SER A 140 -9.58 -12.32 31.54
C SER A 140 -10.70 -12.73 32.49
N ARG A 141 -10.67 -13.98 32.96
CA ARG A 141 -11.61 -14.50 33.97
C ARG A 141 -11.32 -13.99 35.39
N SER A 142 -10.10 -13.51 35.65
CA SER A 142 -9.65 -13.01 36.96
C SER A 142 -8.86 -11.71 36.80
N PHE A 143 -9.13 -10.74 37.68
CA PHE A 143 -8.55 -9.38 37.67
C PHE A 143 -7.43 -9.18 38.70
N GLN A 144 -6.87 -10.24 39.27
CA GLN A 144 -5.78 -10.10 40.23
C GLN A 144 -4.47 -9.75 39.49
N ASN A 145 -3.93 -8.57 39.80
CA ASN A 145 -2.67 -7.99 39.28
C ASN A 145 -2.63 -7.69 37.78
N THR A 146 -3.34 -6.64 37.34
CA THR A 146 -3.04 -5.98 36.06
C THR A 146 -1.90 -4.98 36.25
N ASN A 147 -0.66 -5.44 36.13
CA ASN A 147 0.45 -4.53 35.88
C ASN A 147 0.33 -4.01 34.44
N SER A 148 -0.33 -2.88 34.24
CA SER A 148 -0.39 -2.22 32.94
C SER A 148 0.92 -1.49 32.65
N ILE A 149 1.96 -2.24 32.26
CA ILE A 149 3.17 -1.61 31.74
C ILE A 149 2.90 -1.23 30.28
N VAL A 150 2.40 -0.01 30.06
CA VAL A 150 2.36 0.57 28.72
C VAL A 150 3.80 0.94 28.36
N ASN A 151 4.42 0.15 27.48
CA ASN A 151 5.84 0.30 27.13
C ASN A 151 6.12 1.40 26.08
N ALA A 152 5.10 2.00 25.45
CA ALA A 152 5.27 2.98 24.37
C ALA A 152 4.30 4.16 24.50
N ASN A 153 4.82 5.39 24.37
CA ASN A 153 4.04 6.62 24.42
C ASN A 153 3.73 7.13 23.00
N PHE A 154 2.74 6.52 22.33
CA PHE A 154 2.33 6.91 20.98
C PHE A 154 1.78 8.33 20.91
N SER A 155 1.20 8.86 21.99
CA SER A 155 0.71 10.25 22.07
C SER A 155 1.80 11.32 21.94
N SER A 156 3.08 10.92 21.96
CA SER A 156 4.19 11.84 21.68
C SER A 156 4.50 12.02 20.19
N LEU A 157 3.91 11.21 19.31
CA LEU A 157 4.00 11.39 17.87
C LEU A 157 2.92 12.39 17.42
N PRO A 158 3.25 13.31 16.48
CA PRO A 158 2.28 14.24 15.95
C PRO A 158 1.25 13.54 15.05
N ARG A 159 0.09 14.16 14.86
CA ARG A 159 -0.94 13.69 13.93
C ARG A 159 -0.36 13.45 12.53
N GLY A 160 -0.69 12.30 11.94
CA GLY A 160 -0.24 11.90 10.59
C GLY A 160 1.14 11.24 10.56
N ILE A 161 1.84 11.15 11.70
CA ILE A 161 3.02 10.30 11.84
C ILE A 161 2.62 9.00 12.52
N GLU A 162 2.75 7.90 11.81
CA GLU A 162 2.32 6.59 12.27
C GLU A 162 3.46 5.60 12.41
N VAL A 163 3.30 4.67 13.35
CA VAL A 163 4.22 3.55 13.54
C VAL A 163 3.76 2.37 12.69
N LEU A 164 4.31 2.26 11.49
CA LEU A 164 4.02 1.14 10.58
C LEU A 164 4.58 -0.19 11.07
N THR A 165 5.72 -0.15 11.74
CA THR A 165 6.35 -1.36 12.28
C THR A 165 7.07 -1.02 13.57
N LEU A 166 6.84 -1.83 14.60
CA LEU A 166 7.67 -1.89 15.78
C LEU A 166 7.82 -3.36 16.16
N GLU A 167 8.92 -3.97 15.73
CA GLU A 167 9.14 -5.40 15.90
C GLU A 167 10.53 -5.72 16.45
N PRO A 168 10.70 -6.83 17.18
CA PRO A 168 12.02 -7.32 17.58
C PRO A 168 12.89 -7.58 16.34
N PHE A 169 14.14 -7.11 16.35
CA PHE A 169 15.11 -7.35 15.29
C PHE A 169 16.23 -8.29 15.74
N THR A 170 16.77 -8.04 16.93
CA THR A 170 17.69 -8.94 17.65
C THR A 170 17.40 -8.88 19.14
N ASN A 171 18.13 -9.64 19.97
CA ASN A 171 17.91 -9.68 21.42
C ASN A 171 17.89 -8.29 22.08
N ARG A 172 18.59 -7.30 21.53
CA ARG A 172 18.68 -5.93 22.08
C ARG A 172 18.24 -4.86 21.12
N GLU A 173 17.70 -5.22 19.96
CA GLU A 173 17.34 -4.27 18.93
C GLU A 173 15.91 -4.48 18.45
N SER A 174 15.22 -3.37 18.18
CA SER A 174 13.93 -3.37 17.49
C SER A 174 14.02 -2.60 16.18
N LEU A 175 13.26 -3.05 15.20
CA LEU A 175 13.02 -2.35 13.95
C LEU A 175 11.83 -1.41 14.14
N LEU A 176 12.02 -0.13 13.84
CA LEU A 176 10.99 0.90 13.84
C LEU A 176 10.82 1.44 12.42
N ARG A 177 9.58 1.44 11.92
CA ARG A 177 9.20 2.19 10.70
C ARG A 177 8.20 3.27 11.07
N LEU A 178 8.51 4.49 10.66
CA LEU A 178 7.61 5.63 10.77
C LEU A 178 7.16 6.05 9.37
N GLU A 179 5.89 6.35 9.22
CA GLU A 179 5.31 6.89 7.98
C GLU A 179 4.73 8.28 8.20
N ASN A 180 4.90 9.16 7.21
CA ASN A 180 4.12 10.38 7.09
C ASN A 180 2.96 10.13 6.13
N MET A 181 1.75 10.10 6.65
CA MET A 181 0.56 9.79 5.86
C MET A 181 0.08 10.95 4.97
N PHE A 182 0.62 12.16 5.16
CA PHE A 182 0.18 13.31 4.39
C PHE A 182 0.81 13.31 2.99
N ASP A 183 -0.02 13.58 1.99
CA ASP A 183 0.42 13.59 0.59
C ASP A 183 1.21 14.85 0.20
N GLN A 184 1.07 15.96 0.95
CA GLN A 184 1.63 17.28 0.59
C GLN A 184 2.38 18.00 1.71
N SER A 185 2.33 17.51 2.94
CA SER A 185 2.87 18.22 4.11
C SER A 185 4.01 17.46 4.76
N SER A 186 5.19 18.07 4.81
CA SER A 186 6.31 17.55 5.60
C SER A 186 6.06 17.83 7.09
N VAL A 187 6.44 16.90 7.95
CA VAL A 187 6.25 17.02 9.41
C VAL A 187 7.60 16.96 10.10
N THR A 188 7.94 18.03 10.84
CA THR A 188 9.13 18.07 11.70
C THR A 188 8.72 17.94 13.16
N PHE A 189 9.30 16.98 13.87
CA PHE A 189 8.94 16.73 15.27
C PHE A 189 10.11 16.11 16.06
N ASN A 190 9.98 16.18 17.38
CA ASN A 190 10.95 15.61 18.29
C ASN A 190 10.61 14.15 18.59
N LEU A 191 11.37 13.20 18.02
CA LEU A 191 11.14 11.76 18.20
C LEU A 191 11.66 11.23 19.56
N LYS A 192 12.42 12.02 20.31
CA LYS A 192 13.06 11.58 21.56
C LYS A 192 12.09 11.13 22.67
N PRO A 193 10.93 11.76 22.91
CA PRO A 193 9.98 11.29 23.92
C PRO A 193 9.46 9.88 23.61
N PHE A 194 9.16 9.59 22.34
CA PHE A 194 8.76 8.26 21.90
C PHE A 194 9.89 7.24 22.14
N LEU A 195 11.12 7.54 21.70
CA LEU A 195 12.28 6.65 21.90
C LEU A 195 12.61 6.41 23.38
N LYS A 196 12.44 7.44 24.23
CA LYS A 196 12.61 7.29 25.69
C LYS A 196 11.58 6.34 26.28
N SER A 197 10.33 6.39 25.82
CA SER A 197 9.29 5.44 26.29
C SER A 197 9.69 4.00 25.98
N LEU A 198 10.31 3.76 24.81
CA LEU A 198 10.84 2.47 24.38
C LEU A 198 12.18 2.07 25.05
N LYS A 199 12.70 2.87 26.01
CA LYS A 199 14.00 2.65 26.67
C LYS A 199 15.17 2.52 25.68
N ALA A 200 15.11 3.27 24.59
CA ALA A 200 16.14 3.30 23.56
C ALA A 200 17.44 3.97 24.05
N GLU A 201 18.59 3.36 23.75
CA GLU A 201 19.93 3.94 23.97
C GLU A 201 20.55 4.50 22.69
N LYS A 202 20.27 3.86 21.56
CA LYS A 202 20.83 4.21 20.26
C LYS A 202 19.77 4.07 19.19
N ILE A 203 19.91 4.88 18.15
CA ILE A 203 19.10 4.80 16.94
C ILE A 203 20.02 4.97 15.73
N ARG A 204 19.77 4.19 14.69
CA ARG A 204 20.42 4.33 13.38
C ARG A 204 19.39 4.15 12.27
N GLU A 205 19.53 4.91 11.21
CA GLU A 205 18.68 4.83 10.03
C GLU A 205 19.21 3.81 9.02
N THR A 206 18.29 3.07 8.42
CA THR A 206 18.58 1.98 7.48
C THR A 206 17.74 2.11 6.22
N THR A 207 18.06 1.29 5.22
CA THR A 207 17.18 1.03 4.07
C THR A 207 15.84 0.42 4.53
N ILE A 208 14.84 0.42 3.63
CA ILE A 208 13.46 0.01 3.95
C ILE A 208 13.35 -1.43 4.51
N ASP A 209 14.24 -2.31 4.05
CA ASP A 209 14.41 -3.72 4.45
C ASP A 209 15.19 -3.89 5.76
N GLY A 210 15.80 -2.84 6.30
CA GLY A 210 16.47 -2.85 7.60
C GLY A 210 17.86 -3.51 7.61
N ASN A 211 18.41 -3.92 6.46
CA ASN A 211 19.66 -4.69 6.40
C ASN A 211 20.92 -3.83 6.20
N MET A 212 20.80 -2.62 5.65
CA MET A 212 21.91 -1.76 5.28
C MET A 212 21.76 -0.40 5.95
N SER A 213 22.85 0.15 6.49
CA SER A 213 22.82 1.53 6.99
C SER A 213 22.59 2.49 5.85
N LEU A 214 21.67 3.45 6.04
CA LEU A 214 21.30 4.37 4.97
C LEU A 214 22.49 5.24 4.51
N LYS A 215 23.49 5.45 5.36
CA LYS A 215 24.74 6.16 5.02
C LYS A 215 25.61 5.45 4.00
N ASP A 216 25.49 4.12 3.93
CA ASP A 216 26.27 3.28 3.03
C ASP A 216 25.52 3.01 1.71
N MET A 217 24.25 3.44 1.61
CA MET A 217 23.42 3.22 0.44
C MET A 217 23.92 4.01 -0.77
N LYS A 218 24.20 3.27 -1.87
CA LYS A 218 24.52 3.83 -3.18
C LYS A 218 23.69 3.12 -4.24
N ARG A 219 22.81 3.86 -4.92
CA ARG A 219 22.00 3.34 -6.03
C ARG A 219 22.55 3.85 -7.34
N LEU A 220 22.65 2.99 -8.35
CA LEU A 220 23.11 3.43 -9.67
C LEU A 220 22.16 4.50 -10.23
N LYS A 221 22.73 5.62 -10.69
CA LYS A 221 21.95 6.65 -11.36
C LYS A 221 21.89 6.33 -12.85
N PHE A 222 20.68 6.01 -13.31
CA PHE A 222 20.43 5.78 -14.73
C PHE A 222 20.31 7.12 -15.45
N GLN A 223 21.09 7.31 -16.50
CA GLN A 223 21.00 8.48 -17.35
C GLN A 223 19.84 8.30 -18.33
N LYS A 224 19.08 9.37 -18.57
CA LYS A 224 18.02 9.39 -19.58
C LYS A 224 18.66 9.47 -20.98
N ASP A 225 18.02 8.86 -21.96
CA ASP A 225 18.53 8.75 -23.35
C ASP A 225 19.16 10.05 -23.88
N GLY A 226 20.34 9.91 -24.48
CA GLY A 226 21.09 11.00 -25.12
C GLY A 226 22.24 11.60 -24.29
N TYR A 227 22.33 11.27 -23.00
CA TYR A 227 23.50 11.58 -22.18
C TYR A 227 24.45 10.36 -22.13
N LEU A 228 25.64 10.52 -22.72
CA LEU A 228 26.78 9.61 -22.56
C LEU A 228 27.68 10.19 -21.46
N GLY A 229 27.25 10.08 -20.20
CA GLY A 229 28.15 10.32 -19.08
C GLY A 229 29.31 9.33 -19.13
N THR A 230 30.53 9.83 -18.95
CA THR A 230 31.76 9.02 -18.95
C THR A 230 31.98 8.28 -17.63
N ASP A 231 31.35 8.73 -16.55
CA ASP A 231 31.57 8.23 -15.18
C ASP A 231 30.29 7.64 -14.56
N MET A 232 30.46 6.60 -13.75
CA MET A 232 29.36 6.02 -12.96
C MET A 232 28.94 6.98 -11.84
N GLU A 233 27.69 7.44 -11.89
CA GLU A 233 27.08 8.25 -10.85
C GLU A 233 26.18 7.40 -9.94
N TYR A 234 26.11 7.77 -8.65
CA TYR A 234 25.27 7.12 -7.67
C TYR A 234 24.32 8.11 -7.01
N LEU A 235 23.07 7.68 -6.77
CA LEU A 235 22.14 8.32 -5.87
C LEU A 235 22.41 7.84 -4.43
N THR A 236 22.59 8.79 -3.52
CA THR A 236 22.72 8.57 -2.07
C THR A 236 21.43 9.00 -1.37
N ALA A 237 21.38 8.87 -0.04
CA ALA A 237 20.26 9.40 0.75
C ALA A 237 20.05 10.90 0.49
N ASN A 238 18.79 11.33 0.42
CA ASN A 238 18.40 12.72 0.17
C ASN A 238 18.65 13.63 1.39
N HIS A 239 18.72 13.03 2.58
CA HIS A 239 19.03 13.69 3.84
C HIS A 239 20.23 13.04 4.50
N LYS A 240 20.76 13.71 5.52
CA LYS A 240 21.79 13.13 6.38
C LYS A 240 21.18 11.99 7.20
N PRO A 241 21.64 10.73 7.02
CA PRO A 241 21.09 9.62 7.78
C PRO A 241 21.26 9.80 9.28
N LEU A 242 20.21 9.46 10.02
CA LEU A 242 20.18 9.64 11.46
C LEU A 242 20.98 8.53 12.16
N GLU A 243 21.96 8.91 12.99
CA GLU A 243 22.68 7.98 13.87
C GLU A 243 23.02 8.72 15.17
N GLU A 244 22.38 8.31 16.28
CA GLU A 244 22.54 8.99 17.56
C GLU A 244 22.59 8.02 18.75
N LYS A 245 23.47 8.34 19.71
CA LYS A 245 23.42 7.78 21.07
C LYS A 245 22.58 8.71 21.92
N LEU A 246 21.42 8.25 22.39
CA LEU A 246 20.40 9.04 23.07
C LEU A 246 20.77 9.46 24.51
N LYS A 247 22.07 9.56 24.83
CA LYS A 247 22.57 10.05 26.11
C LYS A 247 22.11 11.50 26.36
N THR A 248 22.05 11.88 27.63
CA THR A 248 21.38 13.02 28.28
C THR A 248 21.64 14.44 27.75
N ASN A 249 22.37 14.64 26.66
CA ASN A 249 22.58 15.99 26.13
C ASN A 249 21.25 16.57 25.61
N ASN A 250 20.92 17.75 26.14
CA ASN A 250 19.72 18.57 25.91
C ASN A 250 19.66 19.20 24.49
N LYS A 251 20.22 18.54 23.47
CA LYS A 251 19.97 18.98 22.08
C LYS A 251 18.60 18.49 21.65
N LYS A 252 17.86 19.38 20.98
CA LYS A 252 16.59 19.08 20.31
C LYS A 252 16.88 17.98 19.27
N PHE A 253 16.25 16.82 19.43
CA PHE A 253 16.39 15.69 18.52
C PHE A 253 15.21 15.71 17.56
N GLU A 254 15.33 16.49 16.50
CA GLU A 254 14.26 16.64 15.52
C GLU A 254 14.52 15.79 14.30
N ILE A 255 13.45 15.18 13.80
CA ILE A 255 13.42 14.53 12.49
C ILE A 255 12.37 15.23 11.65
N THR A 256 12.65 15.35 10.36
CA THR A 256 11.68 15.76 9.34
C THR A 256 11.30 14.53 8.55
N MET A 257 10.02 14.38 8.27
CA MET A 257 9.48 13.37 7.39
C MET A 257 8.78 14.06 6.24
N GLU A 258 9.23 13.78 5.02
CA GLU A 258 8.63 14.32 3.80
C GLU A 258 7.27 13.66 3.52
N PRO A 259 6.44 14.23 2.64
CA PRO A 259 5.12 13.66 2.32
C PRO A 259 5.24 12.22 1.81
N MET A 260 4.40 11.32 2.33
CA MET A 260 4.41 9.87 2.00
C MET A 260 5.74 9.16 2.28
N GLU A 261 6.64 9.76 3.07
CA GLU A 261 7.93 9.17 3.38
C GLU A 261 7.78 8.09 4.46
N ILE A 262 8.40 6.94 4.22
CA ILE A 262 8.63 5.91 5.24
C ILE A 262 10.11 5.91 5.60
N ARG A 263 10.41 6.13 6.87
CA ARG A 263 11.77 6.07 7.41
C ARG A 263 11.93 4.87 8.32
N THR A 264 13.00 4.10 8.09
CA THR A 264 13.29 2.87 8.81
C THR A 264 14.48 3.05 9.72
N PHE A 265 14.33 2.61 10.97
CA PHE A 265 15.35 2.75 12.01
C PHE A 265 15.55 1.42 12.73
N ILE A 266 16.79 1.16 13.13
CA ILE A 266 17.08 0.17 14.17
C ILE A 266 17.38 0.89 15.47
N ILE A 267 16.66 0.49 16.51
CA ILE A 267 16.77 1.03 17.86
C ILE A 267 17.43 -0.01 18.75
N THR A 268 18.49 0.36 19.47
CA THR A 268 19.13 -0.50 20.47
C THR A 268 18.60 -0.14 21.87
N HIS A 269 18.20 -1.12 22.65
CA HIS A 269 17.59 -0.95 23.97
C HIS A 269 18.56 -1.20 25.13
N LYS A 270 18.29 -0.57 26.27
CA LYS A 270 19.01 -0.83 27.53
C LYS A 270 18.43 -2.06 28.21
N ASN A 271 19.20 -3.14 28.34
CA ASN A 271 18.83 -4.36 29.08
C ASN A 271 17.44 -4.92 28.74
N PHE A 272 17.17 -5.15 27.44
CA PHE A 272 15.97 -5.86 27.01
C PHE A 272 16.36 -7.35 26.84
N ASP A 273 15.74 -8.23 27.62
CA ASP A 273 15.78 -9.69 27.42
C ASP A 273 14.39 -10.09 26.94
N TYR A 274 14.26 -10.44 25.66
CA TYR A 274 13.01 -10.99 25.11
C TYR A 274 12.65 -12.35 25.74
N GLU A 275 13.63 -13.07 26.29
CA GLU A 275 13.45 -14.40 26.89
C GLU A 275 12.65 -14.42 28.21
N LYS A 276 12.29 -13.27 28.78
CA LYS A 276 11.49 -13.20 30.02
C LYS A 276 9.99 -13.00 29.80
N ILE A 277 9.53 -13.01 28.54
CA ILE A 277 8.12 -12.73 28.19
C ILE A 277 7.39 -14.00 27.70
N SER A 278 8.08 -15.16 27.60
CA SER A 278 7.47 -16.46 27.28
C SER A 278 6.96 -17.19 28.52
#